data_AF-A0A3D3UF81-F1
#
_entry.id   AF-A0A3D3UF81-F1
#
_cell.length_a   1.000
_cell.length_b   1.000
_cell.length_c   1.000
_cell.angle_alpha   90.00
_cell.angle_beta   90.00
_cell.angle_gamma   90.00
#
_symmetry.space_group_name_H-M   'P 1'
#
loop_
_entity.id
_entity.type
_entity.pdbx_description
1 polymer ?
#
loop_
_entity_poly.entity_id
_entity_poly.type
_entity_poly.pdbx_seq_one_letter_code
_entity_poly.pdbx_strand_id
1 'polypeptide(L)'
;MTDSSATSGSAMTRGNSLLGMLRANALRGDIALALGVVVILIVLILPLPSWLLDFALAISITFSVLILMTCLFIEKPLEFSAFPTVLLIATMIRLSLNLASTRLILADGHTGPDAAGHVIEGFASFVMGGNFVIGIIVFGILVIVNFVVITKGSGRIAEVA
;
A
#
# COMPACT_ATOMS: atom_id res chain seq x y z
N MET A 1 -16.32 -56.71 -53.56
CA MET A 1 -15.45 -57.14 -52.45
C MET A 1 -14.31 -56.15 -52.37
N THR A 2 -14.02 -55.37 -51.33
CA THR A 2 -14.65 -54.99 -50.05
C THR A 2 -13.57 -54.16 -49.35
N ASP A 3 -13.94 -52.97 -48.88
CA ASP A 3 -13.32 -52.06 -47.91
C ASP A 3 -11.94 -52.37 -47.30
N SER A 4 -11.10 -51.34 -47.24
CA SER A 4 -10.28 -51.03 -46.05
C SER A 4 -9.82 -49.58 -46.07
N SER A 5 -10.73 -48.70 -45.66
CA SER A 5 -10.41 -47.40 -45.07
C SER A 5 -9.74 -47.58 -43.71
N ALA A 6 -8.79 -46.69 -43.41
CA ALA A 6 -8.62 -45.99 -42.13
C ALA A 6 -7.23 -46.11 -41.47
N THR A 7 -6.77 -44.92 -41.06
CA THR A 7 -5.97 -44.68 -39.85
C THR A 7 -4.45 -44.60 -39.99
N SER A 8 -3.95 -43.48 -40.52
CA SER A 8 -2.56 -43.05 -40.26
C SER A 8 -2.41 -41.53 -40.05
N GLY A 9 -3.43 -40.88 -39.47
CA GLY A 9 -3.49 -39.42 -39.34
C GLY A 9 -3.60 -38.86 -37.91
N SER A 10 -3.41 -39.64 -36.84
CA SER A 10 -3.81 -39.21 -35.48
C SER A 10 -2.68 -38.96 -34.47
N ALA A 11 -1.40 -39.12 -34.83
CA ALA A 11 -0.29 -38.95 -33.88
C ALA A 11 0.23 -37.50 -33.79
N MET A 12 0.14 -36.70 -34.85
CA MET A 12 0.76 -35.37 -34.93
C MET A 12 -0.13 -34.21 -34.43
N THR A 13 -1.44 -34.44 -34.26
CA THR A 13 -2.38 -33.42 -33.76
C THR A 13 -2.38 -33.30 -32.23
N ARG A 14 -1.84 -34.29 -31.50
CA ARG A 14 -1.85 -34.35 -30.03
C ARG A 14 -0.92 -33.35 -29.34
N GLY A 15 0.18 -32.95 -29.99
CA GLY A 15 1.13 -31.98 -29.44
C GLY A 15 0.56 -30.56 -29.38
N ASN A 16 -0.18 -30.15 -30.41
CA ASN A 16 -0.80 -28.83 -30.47
C ASN A 16 -2.09 -28.73 -29.63
N SER A 17 -2.77 -29.85 -29.36
CA SER A 17 -3.98 -29.86 -28.52
C SER A 17 -3.68 -29.74 -27.03
N LEU A 18 -2.51 -30.19 -26.56
CA LEU A 18 -2.10 -30.00 -25.15
C LEU A 18 -1.69 -28.56 -24.87
N LEU A 19 -0.93 -27.93 -25.76
CA LEU A 19 -0.64 -26.50 -25.71
C LEU A 19 -1.91 -25.64 -25.86
N GLY A 20 -2.87 -26.09 -26.67
CA GLY A 20 -4.20 -25.47 -26.79
C GLY A 20 -5.07 -25.62 -25.54
N MET A 21 -5.06 -26.78 -24.87
CA MET A 21 -5.76 -27.00 -23.60
C MET A 21 -5.10 -26.25 -22.43
N LEU A 22 -3.77 -26.15 -22.42
CA LEU A 22 -3.03 -25.32 -21.45
C LEU A 22 -3.36 -23.83 -21.65
N ARG A 23 -3.44 -23.34 -22.90
CA ARG A 23 -3.87 -21.96 -23.20
C ARG A 23 -5.36 -21.72 -22.92
N ALA A 24 -6.24 -22.67 -23.21
CA ALA A 24 -7.67 -22.54 -22.96
C ALA A 24 -8.02 -22.59 -21.46
N ASN A 25 -7.20 -23.28 -20.64
CA ASN A 25 -7.40 -23.34 -19.19
C ASN A 25 -6.70 -22.19 -18.43
N ALA A 26 -5.70 -21.53 -19.04
CA ALA A 26 -5.12 -20.28 -18.53
C ALA A 26 -6.08 -19.07 -18.60
N LEU A 27 -7.19 -19.20 -19.34
CA LEU A 27 -8.29 -18.23 -19.42
C LEU A 27 -9.39 -18.47 -18.39
N ARG A 28 -9.26 -19.47 -17.49
CA ARG A 28 -10.13 -19.58 -16.31
C ARG A 28 -9.63 -18.60 -15.27
N GLY A 29 -10.45 -17.61 -14.92
CA GLY A 29 -10.13 -16.48 -14.05
C GLY A 29 -9.42 -16.85 -12.75
N ASP A 30 -9.57 -18.08 -12.26
CA ASP A 30 -8.91 -18.59 -11.06
C ASP A 30 -7.37 -18.65 -11.15
N ILE A 31 -6.80 -18.99 -12.32
CA ILE A 31 -5.34 -19.02 -12.50
C ILE A 31 -4.79 -17.60 -12.61
N ALA A 32 -5.52 -16.70 -13.28
CA ALA A 32 -5.16 -15.29 -13.36
C ALA A 32 -5.24 -14.60 -11.98
N LEU A 33 -6.25 -14.96 -11.18
CA LEU A 33 -6.43 -14.46 -9.81
C LEU A 33 -5.36 -15.05 -8.88
N ALA A 34 -5.05 -16.34 -8.96
CA ALA A 34 -3.97 -16.98 -8.20
C ALA A 34 -2.60 -16.41 -8.56
N LEU A 35 -2.32 -16.18 -9.86
CA LEU A 35 -1.08 -15.56 -10.31
C LEU A 35 -1.00 -14.09 -9.90
N GLY A 36 -2.13 -13.37 -9.91
CA GLY A 36 -2.24 -12.02 -9.36
C GLY A 36 -1.95 -11.96 -7.86
N VAL A 37 -2.47 -12.90 -7.07
CA VAL A 37 -2.19 -13.01 -5.63
C VAL A 37 -0.71 -13.35 -5.38
N VAL A 38 -0.13 -14.26 -6.16
CA VAL A 38 1.31 -14.59 -6.08
C VAL A 38 2.18 -13.39 -6.45
N VAL A 39 1.79 -12.59 -7.44
CA VAL A 39 2.49 -11.35 -7.80
C VAL A 39 2.37 -10.29 -6.70
N ILE A 40 1.20 -10.15 -6.07
CA ILE A 40 1.02 -9.26 -4.89
C ILE A 40 1.88 -9.74 -3.72
N LEU A 41 1.97 -11.07 -3.49
CA LEU A 41 2.87 -11.66 -2.51
C LEU A 41 4.34 -11.40 -2.84
N ILE A 42 4.73 -11.46 -4.11
CA ILE A 42 6.09 -11.15 -4.58
C ILE A 42 6.41 -9.67 -4.40
N VAL A 43 5.47 -8.77 -4.68
CA VAL A 43 5.62 -7.32 -4.43
C VAL A 43 5.64 -7.02 -2.93
N LEU A 44 4.92 -7.82 -2.11
CA LEU A 44 5.05 -7.85 -0.65
C LEU A 44 6.33 -8.56 -0.16
N ILE A 45 7.10 -9.18 -1.06
CA ILE A 45 8.42 -9.77 -0.77
C ILE A 45 9.57 -8.88 -1.25
N LEU A 46 9.41 -8.11 -2.33
CA LEU A 46 10.43 -7.22 -2.89
C LEU A 46 10.53 -5.88 -2.12
N PRO A 47 11.52 -5.67 -1.25
CA PRO A 47 11.58 -4.51 -0.36
C PRO A 47 11.69 -3.22 -1.19
N LEU A 48 10.94 -2.19 -0.78
CA LEU A 48 11.12 -0.85 -1.34
C LEU A 48 12.46 -0.30 -0.83
N PRO A 49 13.31 0.25 -1.71
CA PRO A 49 14.60 0.75 -1.27
C PRO A 49 14.40 1.96 -0.34
N SER A 50 15.17 2.00 0.76
CA SER A 50 15.02 2.98 1.85
C SER A 50 15.05 4.44 1.40
N TRP A 51 15.87 4.78 0.39
CA TRP A 51 15.95 6.15 -0.15
C TRP A 51 14.64 6.64 -0.75
N LEU A 52 13.87 5.77 -1.42
CA LEU A 52 12.58 6.12 -2.02
C LEU A 52 11.53 6.34 -0.93
N LEU A 53 11.63 5.57 0.16
CA LEU A 53 10.76 5.72 1.32
C LEU A 53 11.00 7.06 2.01
N ASP A 54 12.26 7.44 2.26
CA ASP A 54 12.61 8.72 2.87
C ASP A 54 12.11 9.90 2.03
N PHE A 55 12.29 9.84 0.71
CA PHE A 55 11.77 10.85 -0.22
C PHE A 55 10.24 10.94 -0.17
N ALA A 56 9.55 9.79 -0.20
CA ALA A 56 8.10 9.75 -0.12
C ALA A 56 7.58 10.29 1.21
N LEU A 57 8.21 9.93 2.34
CA LEU A 57 7.85 10.43 3.67
C LEU A 57 8.02 11.96 3.75
N ALA A 58 9.13 12.48 3.23
CA ALA A 58 9.35 13.92 3.16
C ALA A 58 8.23 14.63 2.38
N ILE A 59 7.88 14.13 1.19
CA ILE A 59 6.77 14.67 0.39
C ILE A 59 5.45 14.60 1.15
N SER A 60 5.14 13.47 1.79
CA SER A 60 3.89 13.29 2.54
C SER A 60 3.77 14.29 3.70
N ILE A 61 4.86 14.53 4.44
CA ILE A 61 4.88 15.51 5.53
C ILE A 61 4.72 16.92 4.98
N THR A 62 5.50 17.30 3.96
CA THR A 62 5.40 18.62 3.32
C THR A 62 4.00 18.87 2.75
N PHE A 63 3.43 17.90 2.02
CA PHE A 63 2.09 18.00 1.47
C PHE A 63 1.01 18.13 2.56
N SER A 64 1.16 17.40 3.66
CA SER A 64 0.25 17.52 4.81
C SER A 64 0.32 18.91 5.46
N VAL A 65 1.51 19.50 5.58
CA VAL A 65 1.69 20.86 6.10
C VAL A 65 1.16 21.91 5.11
N LEU A 66 1.33 21.71 3.81
CA LEU A 66 0.75 22.58 2.77
C LEU A 66 -0.77 22.58 2.82
N ILE A 67 -1.40 21.42 3.00
CA ILE A 67 -2.85 21.33 3.21
C ILE A 67 -3.24 22.07 4.49
N LEU A 68 -2.55 21.82 5.61
CA LEU A 68 -2.83 22.51 6.88
C LEU A 68 -2.77 24.04 6.74
N MET A 69 -1.73 24.56 6.07
CA MET A 69 -1.62 25.98 5.78
C MET A 69 -2.75 26.46 4.89
N THR A 70 -3.04 25.76 3.80
CA THR A 70 -4.14 26.12 2.90
C THR A 70 -5.48 26.21 3.66
N CYS A 71 -5.75 25.25 4.56
CA CYS A 71 -6.95 25.24 5.40
C CYS A 71 -7.03 26.42 6.38
N LEU A 72 -5.89 26.83 6.96
CA LEU A 72 -5.84 27.94 7.91
C LEU A 72 -6.10 29.31 7.26
N PHE A 73 -5.84 29.44 5.96
CA PHE A 73 -5.96 30.70 5.21
C PHE A 73 -7.22 30.78 4.33
N ILE A 74 -8.06 29.74 4.29
CA ILE A 74 -9.32 29.76 3.53
C ILE A 74 -10.42 30.54 4.28
N GLU A 75 -10.90 31.63 3.66
CA GLU A 75 -12.01 32.45 4.18
C GLU A 75 -13.38 32.16 3.50
N LYS A 76 -13.40 31.46 2.35
CA LYS A 76 -14.64 31.25 1.55
C LYS A 76 -14.96 29.77 1.30
N PRO A 77 -16.23 29.33 1.46
CA PRO A 77 -16.64 27.94 1.26
C PRO A 77 -16.59 27.39 -0.19
N LEU A 78 -16.25 28.19 -1.20
CA LEU A 78 -16.32 27.76 -2.62
C LEU A 78 -15.24 26.70 -2.99
N GLU A 79 -14.21 26.51 -2.16
CA GLU A 79 -13.23 25.42 -2.27
C GLU A 79 -13.70 24.09 -1.63
N PHE A 80 -14.88 24.07 -0.99
CA PHE A 80 -15.39 22.86 -0.31
C PHE A 80 -15.59 21.66 -1.22
N SER A 81 -15.69 21.84 -2.55
CA SER A 81 -15.80 20.69 -3.45
C SER A 81 -14.44 20.07 -3.81
N ALA A 82 -13.35 20.86 -3.80
CA ALA A 82 -12.01 20.34 -4.04
C ALA A 82 -11.37 19.80 -2.74
N PHE A 83 -11.79 20.33 -1.60
CA PHE A 83 -11.26 19.98 -0.28
C PHE A 83 -11.36 18.47 0.06
N PRO A 84 -12.53 17.80 -0.07
CA PRO A 84 -12.65 16.36 0.17
C PRO A 84 -11.75 15.53 -0.75
N THR A 85 -11.62 15.91 -2.02
CA THR A 85 -10.78 15.20 -2.99
C THR A 85 -9.29 15.31 -2.64
N VAL A 86 -8.81 16.50 -2.27
CA VAL A 86 -7.43 16.72 -1.80
C VAL A 86 -7.16 15.92 -0.52
N LEU A 87 -8.11 15.92 0.41
CA LEU A 87 -8.01 15.16 1.66
C LEU A 87 -8.01 13.65 1.40
N LEU A 88 -8.82 13.15 0.45
CA LEU A 88 -8.83 11.74 0.03
C LEU A 88 -7.46 11.34 -0.55
N ILE A 89 -6.92 12.12 -1.48
CA ILE A 89 -5.61 11.86 -2.09
C ILE A 89 -4.50 11.87 -1.02
N ALA A 90 -4.49 12.87 -0.13
CA ALA A 90 -3.55 12.96 0.97
C ALA A 90 -3.61 11.73 1.89
N THR A 91 -4.82 11.28 2.19
CA THR A 91 -5.06 10.10 3.03
C THR A 91 -4.61 8.82 2.34
N MET A 92 -4.82 8.68 1.03
CA MET A 92 -4.33 7.53 0.27
C MET A 92 -2.80 7.47 0.21
N ILE A 93 -2.14 8.60 -0.04
CA ILE A 93 -0.67 8.69 0.01
C ILE A 93 -0.20 8.24 1.40
N ARG A 94 -0.78 8.79 2.46
CA ARG A 94 -0.43 8.42 3.84
C ARG A 94 -0.63 6.93 4.13
N LEU A 95 -1.74 6.33 3.70
CA LEU A 95 -2.01 4.91 3.88
C LEU A 95 -0.96 4.03 3.17
N SER A 96 -0.62 4.39 1.93
CA SER A 96 0.37 3.64 1.13
C SER A 96 1.77 3.70 1.74
N LEU A 97 2.19 4.87 2.24
CA LEU A 97 3.50 5.04 2.89
C LEU A 97 3.57 4.32 4.23
N ASN A 98 2.48 4.29 5.00
CA ASN A 98 2.43 3.54 6.27
C ASN A 98 2.53 2.02 6.06
N LEU A 99 1.93 1.49 4.99
CA LEU A 99 2.08 0.06 4.63
C LEU A 99 3.52 -0.22 4.15
N ALA A 100 4.06 0.65 3.29
CA ALA A 100 5.42 0.52 2.79
C ALA A 100 6.46 0.58 3.93
N SER A 101 6.31 1.51 4.88
CA SER A 101 7.22 1.66 6.01
C SER A 101 7.15 0.51 6.99
N THR A 102 5.96 0.08 7.40
CA THR A 102 5.81 -1.08 8.29
C THR A 102 6.40 -2.33 7.70
N ARG A 103 6.22 -2.56 6.40
CA ARG A 103 6.83 -3.67 5.69
C ARG A 103 8.36 -3.57 5.65
N LEU A 104 8.92 -2.39 5.33
CA LEU A 104 10.37 -2.19 5.29
C LEU A 104 10.99 -2.38 6.69
N ILE A 105 10.34 -1.86 7.72
CA ILE A 105 10.75 -2.05 9.13
C ILE A 105 10.71 -3.53 9.52
N LEU A 106 9.68 -4.28 9.11
CA LEU A 106 9.57 -5.71 9.44
C LEU A 106 10.51 -6.60 8.62
N ALA A 107 10.76 -6.26 7.36
CA ALA A 107 11.62 -7.02 6.46
C ALA A 107 13.11 -6.77 6.77
N ASP A 108 13.52 -5.51 6.89
CA ASP A 108 14.94 -5.13 6.97
C ASP A 108 15.34 -4.54 8.33
N GLY A 109 14.40 -4.27 9.24
CA GLY A 109 14.69 -3.67 10.56
C GLY A 109 15.53 -4.56 11.50
N HIS A 110 15.72 -5.84 11.18
CA HIS A 110 16.65 -6.73 11.90
C HIS A 110 18.12 -6.47 11.54
N THR A 111 18.41 -5.73 10.46
CA THR A 111 19.77 -5.40 10.01
C THR A 111 20.33 -4.12 10.65
N GLY A 112 19.50 -3.37 11.39
CA GLY A 112 19.88 -2.16 12.11
C GLY A 112 18.79 -1.07 12.03
N PRO A 113 18.83 -0.05 12.92
CA PRO A 113 17.87 1.05 12.89
C PRO A 113 17.94 1.87 11.58
N ASP A 114 19.11 1.93 10.94
CA ASP A 114 19.38 2.65 9.69
C ASP A 114 18.68 2.02 8.46
N ALA A 115 18.28 0.75 8.55
CA ALA A 115 17.72 -0.01 7.44
C ALA A 115 16.29 0.42 7.07
N ALA A 116 15.56 1.02 8.01
CA ALA A 116 14.19 1.50 7.80
C ALA A 116 14.11 2.83 7.04
N GLY A 117 15.23 3.54 6.87
CA GLY A 117 15.29 4.89 6.31
C GLY A 117 15.71 5.93 7.34
N HIS A 118 16.45 6.94 6.90
CA HIS A 118 17.05 7.96 7.76
C HIS A 118 15.99 8.89 8.37
N VAL A 119 14.88 9.11 7.66
CA VAL A 119 13.77 9.93 8.18
C VAL A 119 13.09 9.22 9.34
N ILE A 120 12.87 7.91 9.22
CA ILE A 120 12.24 7.11 10.29
C ILE A 120 13.17 7.02 11.50
N GLU A 121 14.45 6.72 11.29
CA GLU A 121 15.44 6.63 12.35
C GLU A 121 15.58 7.96 13.11
N GLY A 122 15.75 9.06 12.38
CA GLY A 122 15.86 10.39 12.96
C GLY A 122 14.61 10.79 13.74
N PHE A 123 13.42 10.50 13.21
CA PHE A 123 12.15 10.77 13.89
C PHE A 123 11.97 9.89 15.13
N ALA A 124 12.36 8.62 15.06
CA ALA A 124 12.30 7.69 16.19
C ALA A 124 13.25 8.12 17.31
N SER A 125 14.50 8.47 16.98
CA SER A 125 15.48 9.01 17.92
C SER A 125 15.00 10.32 18.56
N PHE A 126 14.44 11.22 17.76
CA PHE A 126 13.86 12.48 18.23
C PHE A 126 12.69 12.28 19.21
N VAL A 127 11.75 11.38 18.88
CA VAL A 127 10.58 11.09 19.73
C VAL A 127 10.97 10.35 21.00
N MET A 128 11.94 9.43 20.92
CA MET A 128 12.41 8.68 22.09
C MET A 128 13.29 9.52 23.02
N GLY A 129 13.94 10.57 22.53
CA GLY A 129 14.81 11.42 23.34
C GLY A 129 15.92 10.65 24.05
N GLY A 130 16.41 9.56 23.45
CA GLY A 130 17.40 8.65 24.04
C GLY A 130 16.87 7.65 25.07
N ASN A 131 15.56 7.64 25.37
CA ASN A 131 14.95 6.67 26.27
C ASN A 131 13.76 5.95 25.62
N PHE A 132 13.90 4.63 25.43
CA PHE A 132 12.86 3.79 24.86
C PHE A 132 11.51 3.87 25.60
N VAL A 133 11.52 4.05 26.93
CA VAL A 133 10.31 4.22 27.75
C VAL A 133 9.53 5.46 27.34
N ILE A 134 10.22 6.58 27.07
CA ILE A 134 9.59 7.80 26.58
C ILE A 134 8.94 7.53 25.22
N GLY A 135 9.62 6.78 24.34
CA GLY A 135 9.08 6.33 23.05
C GLY A 135 7.73 5.64 23.16
N ILE A 136 7.63 4.62 24.03
CA ILE A 136 6.36 3.89 24.25
C ILE A 136 5.26 4.80 24.78
N ILE A 137 5.59 5.70 25.72
CA ILE A 137 4.61 6.64 26.29
C ILE A 137 4.08 7.57 25.20
N VAL A 138 4.97 8.19 24.42
CA VAL A 138 4.57 9.11 23.34
C VAL A 138 3.79 8.38 22.25
N PHE A 139 4.21 7.17 21.87
CA PHE A 139 3.47 6.33 20.93
C PHE A 139 2.04 6.05 21.43
N GLY A 140 1.88 5.70 22.70
CA GLY A 140 0.57 5.51 23.33
C GLY A 140 -0.31 6.77 23.26
N ILE A 141 0.26 7.94 23.56
CA ILE A 141 -0.45 9.23 23.44
C ILE A 141 -0.91 9.46 21.99
N LEU A 142 -0.04 9.26 21.01
CA LEU A 142 -0.38 9.46 19.59
C LEU A 142 -1.48 8.51 19.12
N VAL A 143 -1.45 7.24 19.52
CA VAL A 143 -2.52 6.26 19.19
C VAL A 143 -3.85 6.69 19.80
N ILE A 144 -3.86 7.09 21.07
CA ILE A 144 -5.08 7.55 21.75
C ILE A 144 -5.62 8.80 21.06
N VAL A 145 -4.77 9.79 20.78
CA VAL A 145 -5.20 11.02 20.10
C VAL A 145 -5.73 10.71 18.70
N ASN A 146 -5.05 9.86 17.93
CA ASN A 146 -5.51 9.46 16.59
C ASN A 146 -6.90 8.82 16.65
N PHE A 147 -7.12 7.89 17.59
CA PHE A 147 -8.42 7.25 17.76
C PHE A 147 -9.51 8.22 18.25
N VAL A 148 -9.21 9.05 19.26
CA VAL A 148 -10.17 10.02 19.84
C VAL A 148 -10.56 11.09 18.82
N VAL A 149 -9.61 11.62 18.05
CA VAL A 149 -9.87 12.65 17.02
C VAL A 149 -10.74 12.08 15.90
N ILE A 150 -10.48 10.86 15.42
CA ILE A 150 -11.31 10.23 14.38
C ILE A 150 -12.73 10.00 14.93
N THR A 151 -12.83 9.42 16.13
CA THR A 151 -14.12 9.06 16.75
C THR A 151 -14.96 10.31 17.05
N LYS A 152 -14.36 11.36 17.62
CA LYS A 152 -15.08 12.60 17.96
C LYS A 152 -15.25 13.56 16.79
N GLY A 153 -14.33 13.55 15.83
CA GLY A 153 -14.43 14.36 14.61
C GLY A 153 -15.55 13.90 13.69
N SER A 154 -15.76 12.59 13.56
CA SER A 154 -16.86 12.02 12.78
C SER A 154 -18.23 12.29 13.39
N GLY A 155 -18.34 12.30 14.73
CA GLY A 155 -19.63 12.46 15.42
C GLY A 155 -20.27 13.83 15.21
N ARG A 156 -19.48 14.91 15.13
CA ARG A 156 -20.02 16.29 14.94
C ARG A 156 -20.52 16.57 13.53
N ILE A 157 -20.00 15.87 12.51
CA ILE A 157 -20.46 16.02 11.12
C ILE A 157 -21.78 15.25 10.90
N ALA A 158 -21.99 14.14 11.63
CA ALA A 158 -23.18 13.28 11.48
C ALA A 158 -24.45 13.83 12.13
N GLU A 159 -24.35 14.77 13.08
CA GLU A 159 -25.52 15.43 13.70
C GLU A 159 -26.12 16.54 12.82
N VAL A 160 -25.39 16.99 11.80
CA VAL A 160 -25.76 18.16 10.96
C VAL A 160 -26.25 17.73 9.56
N ALA A 161 -26.24 16.43 9.24
CA ALA A 161 -26.64 15.87 7.94
C ALA A 161 -28.05 15.25 7.98
#